data_AF-A0A4Z0NYR3-F1
#
_entry.id   AF-A0A4Z0NYR3-F1
#
_cell.length_a   1.000
_cell.length_b   1.000
_cell.length_c   1.000
_cell.angle_alpha   90.00
_cell.angle_beta   90.00
_cell.angle_gamma   90.00
#
_symmetry.space_group_name_H-M   'P 1'
#
loop_
_entity.id
_entity.type
_entity.pdbx_description
1 polymer ?
#
loop_
_entity_poly.entity_id
_entity_poly.type
_entity_poly.pdbx_seq_one_letter_code
_entity_poly.pdbx_strand_id
1 'polypeptide(L)'
;MTSHNQEAYRVLRAYLTHLLTDPRDKALEEVPAPLRASVEAFMLGKTVYHDAADRPIIYAHDLAAWAHQVIHVSGLEYPVSLASVDVDSLRQAMAA
;
A
#
# COMPACT_ATOMS: atom_id res chain seq x y z
N MET A 1 20.22 9.82 6.15
CA MET A 1 19.28 8.68 6.12
C MET A 1 19.77 7.63 7.11
N THR A 2 18.97 7.25 8.11
CA THR A 2 19.34 6.23 9.12
C THR A 2 19.29 4.82 8.52
N SER A 3 19.91 3.83 9.17
CA SER A 3 19.81 2.41 8.75
C SER A 3 18.35 1.94 8.70
N HIS A 4 17.52 2.37 9.66
CA HIS A 4 16.08 2.10 9.65
C HIS A 4 15.39 2.70 8.43
N ASN A 5 15.60 3.98 8.11
CA ASN A 5 14.95 4.61 6.96
C ASN A 5 15.38 3.98 5.62
N GLN A 6 16.61 3.50 5.52
CA GLN A 6 17.08 2.76 4.34
C GLN A 6 16.34 1.44 4.18
N GLU A 7 16.10 0.71 5.26
CA GLU A 7 15.35 -0.55 5.22
C GLU A 7 13.87 -0.31 4.95
N ALA A 8 13.26 0.66 5.63
CA ALA A 8 11.89 1.09 5.38
C ALA A 8 11.68 1.45 3.90
N TYR A 9 12.61 2.22 3.30
CA TYR A 9 12.56 2.55 1.88
C TYR A 9 12.59 1.30 0.99
N ARG A 10 13.51 0.36 1.25
CA ARG A 10 13.65 -0.86 0.46
C ARG A 10 12.39 -1.71 0.53
N VAL A 11 11.86 -1.93 1.73
CA VAL A 11 10.69 -2.78 1.97
C VAL A 11 9.42 -2.14 1.44
N LEU A 12 9.24 -0.82 1.61
CA LEU A 12 8.11 -0.10 1.02
C LEU A 12 8.12 -0.20 -0.50
N ARG A 13 9.29 0.02 -1.12
CA ARG A 13 9.42 -0.12 -2.58
C ARG A 13 9.12 -1.55 -3.04
N ALA A 14 9.58 -2.57 -2.29
CA ALA A 14 9.30 -3.97 -2.59
C ALA A 14 7.80 -4.27 -2.51
N TYR A 15 7.11 -3.81 -1.47
CA TYR A 15 5.66 -3.98 -1.30
C TYR A 15 4.87 -3.34 -2.45
N LEU A 16 5.19 -2.09 -2.81
CA LEU A 16 4.50 -1.42 -3.92
C LEU A 16 4.78 -2.09 -5.26
N THR A 17 6.00 -2.59 -5.47
CA THR A 17 6.34 -3.38 -6.67
C THR A 17 5.56 -4.70 -6.71
N HIS A 18 5.40 -5.36 -5.56
CA HIS A 18 4.62 -6.59 -5.45
C HIS A 18 3.16 -6.37 -5.89
N LEU A 19 2.52 -5.27 -5.45
CA LEU A 19 1.17 -4.89 -5.89
C LEU A 19 1.04 -4.72 -7.42
N LEU A 20 2.11 -4.33 -8.10
CA LEU A 20 2.13 -4.20 -9.56
C LEU A 20 2.30 -5.55 -10.28
N THR A 21 3.03 -6.49 -9.67
CA THR A 21 3.40 -7.76 -10.31
C THR A 21 2.48 -8.93 -9.98
N ASP A 22 1.82 -8.89 -8.83
CA ASP A 22 0.83 -9.88 -8.39
C ASP A 22 -0.46 -9.16 -7.95
N PRO A 23 -1.23 -8.63 -8.93
CA PRO A 23 -2.41 -7.85 -8.63
C PRO A 23 -3.51 -8.76 -8.08
N ARG A 24 -3.90 -8.51 -6.82
CA ARG A 24 -5.05 -9.14 -6.18
C ARG A 24 -5.91 -8.09 -5.51
N ASP A 25 -7.21 -8.33 -5.51
CA ASP A 25 -8.15 -7.57 -4.71
C ASP A 25 -7.78 -7.75 -3.23
N LYS A 26 -7.87 -6.67 -2.47
CA LYS A 26 -7.59 -6.71 -1.03
C LYS A 26 -8.68 -5.99 -0.28
N ALA A 27 -9.05 -6.51 0.87
CA ALA A 27 -9.82 -5.75 1.83
C ALA A 27 -9.00 -4.56 2.33
N LEU A 28 -9.66 -3.45 2.62
CA LEU A 28 -9.01 -2.24 3.14
C LEU A 28 -8.25 -2.49 4.45
N GLU A 29 -8.71 -3.46 5.26
CA GLU A 29 -8.04 -3.88 6.48
C GLU A 29 -6.71 -4.61 6.23
N GLU A 30 -6.57 -5.29 5.09
CA GLU A 30 -5.34 -5.99 4.70
C GLU A 30 -4.26 -5.02 4.20
N VAL A 31 -4.64 -3.78 3.89
CA VAL A 31 -3.67 -2.71 3.61
C VAL A 31 -2.91 -2.39 4.90
N PRO A 32 -1.57 -2.41 4.90
CA PRO A 32 -0.76 -2.05 6.06
C PRO A 32 -1.15 -0.68 6.62
N ALA A 33 -1.31 -0.60 7.95
CA ALA A 33 -1.84 0.59 8.63
C ALA A 33 -1.15 1.92 8.22
N PRO A 34 0.19 1.99 8.05
CA PRO A 34 0.84 3.23 7.62
C PRO A 34 0.41 3.73 6.24
N LEU A 35 -0.08 2.83 5.37
CA LEU A 35 -0.47 3.15 3.99
C LEU A 35 -1.97 3.37 3.84
N ARG A 36 -2.78 2.89 4.79
CA ARG A 36 -4.25 2.87 4.72
C ARG A 36 -4.84 4.24 4.43
N ALA A 37 -4.45 5.27 5.19
CA ALA A 37 -4.97 6.63 5.01
C ALA A 37 -4.71 7.19 3.60
N SER A 38 -3.56 6.85 3.00
CA SER A 38 -3.28 7.25 1.63
C SER A 38 -4.10 6.50 0.60
N VAL A 39 -4.31 5.20 0.81
CA VAL A 39 -5.13 4.40 -0.08
C VAL A 39 -6.58 4.89 0.00
N GLU A 40 -7.11 5.16 1.21
CA GLU A 40 -8.43 5.76 1.42
C GLU A 40 -8.55 7.11 0.71
N ALA A 41 -7.54 7.98 0.83
CA ALA A 41 -7.53 9.26 0.12
C ALA A 41 -7.53 9.09 -1.42
N PHE A 42 -6.82 8.09 -1.93
CA PHE A 42 -6.82 7.75 -3.36
C PHE A 42 -8.16 7.15 -3.83
N MET A 43 -8.87 6.47 -2.94
CA MET A 43 -10.19 5.90 -3.20
C MET A 43 -11.32 6.92 -3.04
N LEU A 44 -11.05 8.12 -2.52
CA LEU A 44 -12.07 9.16 -2.37
C LEU A 44 -12.66 9.55 -3.74
N GLY A 45 -13.99 9.46 -3.85
CA GLY A 45 -14.72 9.71 -5.10
C GLY A 45 -14.74 8.52 -6.07
N LYS A 46 -14.11 7.40 -5.72
CA LYS A 46 -14.26 6.13 -6.43
C LYS A 46 -15.38 5.29 -5.82
N THR A 47 -15.91 4.36 -6.62
CA THR A 47 -16.88 3.37 -6.12
C THR A 47 -16.19 2.42 -5.14
N VAL A 48 -16.74 2.30 -3.94
CA VAL A 48 -16.30 1.33 -2.93
C VAL A 48 -17.11 0.05 -3.08
N TYR A 49 -16.41 -1.07 -3.24
CA TYR A 49 -17.03 -2.40 -3.32
C TYR A 49 -16.89 -3.10 -1.97
N HIS A 50 -17.76 -4.09 -1.73
CA HIS A 50 -17.72 -4.90 -0.51
C HIS A 50 -17.67 -6.38 -0.89
N ASP A 51 -16.98 -7.19 -0.08
CA ASP A 51 -16.98 -8.64 -0.24
C ASP A 51 -18.24 -9.31 0.34
N ALA A 52 -18.29 -10.63 0.30
CA ALA A 52 -19.39 -11.42 0.86
C ALA A 52 -19.55 -11.28 2.38
N ALA A 53 -18.53 -10.76 3.09
CA ALA A 53 -18.54 -10.48 4.52
C ALA A 53 -18.80 -8.99 4.82
N ASP A 54 -19.22 -8.21 3.82
CA ASP A 54 -19.48 -6.77 3.90
C ASP A 54 -18.23 -5.95 4.28
N ARG A 55 -17.03 -6.42 3.91
CA ARG A 55 -15.78 -5.68 4.11
C ARG A 55 -15.45 -4.84 2.88
N PRO A 56 -15.03 -3.57 3.03
CA PRO A 56 -14.61 -2.75 1.90
C PRO A 56 -13.43 -3.40 1.15
N ILE A 57 -13.59 -3.61 -0.15
CA ILE A 57 -12.59 -4.16 -1.05
C ILE A 57 -12.03 -3.05 -1.94
N ILE A 58 -10.72 -3.07 -2.10
CA ILE A 58 -10.00 -2.30 -3.10
C ILE A 58 -9.60 -3.25 -4.22
N TYR A 59 -10.00 -2.91 -5.45
CA TYR A 59 -9.64 -3.74 -6.60
C TYR A 59 -8.15 -3.69 -6.88
N ALA A 60 -7.64 -4.81 -7.38
CA ALA A 60 -6.24 -4.98 -7.75
C ALA A 60 -5.76 -3.88 -8.71
N HIS A 61 -6.62 -3.48 -9.65
CA HIS A 61 -6.36 -2.40 -10.59
C HIS A 61 -6.17 -1.05 -9.90
N ASP A 62 -6.99 -0.71 -8.90
CA ASP A 62 -6.86 0.54 -8.16
C ASP A 62 -5.63 0.53 -7.25
N LEU A 63 -5.32 -0.60 -6.61
CA LEU A 63 -4.07 -0.77 -5.86
C LEU A 63 -2.84 -0.61 -6.74
N ALA A 64 -2.84 -1.19 -7.94
CA ALA A 64 -1.76 -1.05 -8.90
C ALA A 64 -1.62 0.41 -9.37
N ALA A 65 -2.73 1.09 -9.65
CA ALA A 65 -2.72 2.51 -10.04
C ALA A 65 -2.17 3.40 -8.92
N TRP A 66 -2.58 3.16 -7.67
CA TRP A 66 -2.04 3.85 -6.50
C TRP A 66 -0.54 3.58 -6.32
N ALA A 67 -0.12 2.32 -6.39
CA ALA A 67 1.29 1.93 -6.24
C ALA A 67 2.16 2.59 -7.32
N HIS A 68 1.69 2.62 -8.57
CA HIS A 68 2.35 3.31 -9.67
C HIS A 68 2.49 4.82 -9.37
N GLN A 69 1.43 5.48 -8.88
CA GLN A 69 1.47 6.88 -8.50
C GLN A 69 2.52 7.15 -7.41
N VAL A 70 2.60 6.31 -6.37
CA VAL A 70 3.59 6.47 -5.30
C VAL A 70 5.02 6.28 -5.82
N ILE A 71 5.28 5.25 -6.63
CA ILE A 71 6.63 4.96 -7.13
C ILE A 71 7.12 6.03 -8.12
N HIS A 72 6.26 6.45 -9.05
CA HIS A 72 6.69 7.20 -10.23
C HIS A 72 6.32 8.69 -10.21
N VAL A 73 5.36 9.11 -9.39
CA VAL A 73 4.83 10.48 -9.41
C VAL A 73 5.10 11.21 -8.09
N SER A 74 4.64 10.65 -6.98
CA SER A 74 4.72 11.32 -5.67
C SER A 74 6.04 11.09 -4.93
N GLY A 75 6.69 9.96 -5.20
CA GLY A 75 7.90 9.53 -4.50
C GLY A 75 7.61 8.83 -3.18
N LEU A 76 8.45 7.88 -2.79
CA LEU A 76 8.21 6.96 -1.66
C LEU A 76 8.11 7.63 -0.27
N GLU A 77 8.58 8.87 -0.12
CA GLU A 77 8.43 9.66 1.13
C GLU A 77 7.05 10.34 1.23
N TYR A 78 6.29 10.36 0.14
CA TYR A 78 4.90 10.80 0.11
C TYR A 78 4.03 9.60 -0.28
N PRO A 79 3.20 9.07 0.65
CA PRO A 79 2.47 9.76 1.71
C PRO A 79 2.89 9.35 3.13
N VAL A 80 3.99 8.60 3.27
CA VAL A 80 4.37 7.97 4.54
C VAL A 80 5.78 8.38 4.96
N SER A 81 5.91 8.82 6.22
CA SER A 81 7.23 9.03 6.82
C SER A 81 7.96 7.69 6.94
N LEU A 82 9.14 7.58 6.34
CA LEU A 82 9.96 6.36 6.42
C LEU A 82 10.28 5.95 7.87
N ALA A 83 10.27 6.90 8.81
CA ALA A 83 10.49 6.63 10.23
C ALA A 83 9.29 5.98 10.93
N SER A 84 8.09 6.03 10.34
CA SER A 84 6.88 5.40 10.87
C SER A 84 6.50 4.11 10.13
N VAL A 85 7.32 3.67 9.17
CA VAL A 85 7.08 2.44 8.43
C VAL A 85 7.38 1.24 9.32
N ASP A 86 6.36 0.44 9.60
CA ASP A 86 6.54 -0.88 10.18
C ASP A 86 6.99 -1.86 9.09
N VAL A 87 8.29 -2.19 9.13
CA VAL A 87 8.95 -3.08 8.17
C VAL A 87 8.39 -4.50 8.24
N ASP A 88 8.05 -5.01 9.43
CA ASP A 88 7.63 -6.40 9.59
C ASP A 88 6.19 -6.59 9.10
N SER A 89 5.33 -5.62 9.37
CA SER A 89 3.97 -5.58 8.81
C SER A 89 3.98 -5.61 7.26
N LEU A 90 4.88 -4.85 6.62
CA LEU A 90 5.00 -4.86 5.15
C LEU A 90 5.48 -6.20 4.61
N ARG A 91 6.43 -6.86 5.29
CA ARG A 91 6.91 -8.19 4.88
C ARG A 91 5.84 -9.25 5.00
N GLN A 92 5.06 -9.23 6.08
CA GLN A 92 3.93 -10.14 6.26
C GLN A 92 2.87 -9.94 5.17
N ALA A 93 2.57 -8.70 4.81
CA ALA A 93 1.60 -8.38 3.77
C ALA A 93 2.01 -8.86 2.35
N MET A 94 3.32 -9.08 2.11
CA MET A 94 3.82 -9.68 0.86
C MET A 94 3.89 -11.22 0.91
N ALA A 95 3.80 -11.82 2.10
CA ALA A 95 3.90 -13.26 2.28
C ALA A 95 2.53 -13.97 2.32
N ALA A 96 1.44 -13.21 2.48
CA ALA A 96 0.05 -13.66 2.46
C ALA A 96 -0.52 -13.67 1.03
#